data_AF-A0A9E5M9R1-F1
#
_entry.id   AF-A0A9E5M9R1-F1
#
_cell.length_a   1.000
_cell.length_b   1.000
_cell.length_c   1.000
_cell.angle_alpha   90.00
_cell.angle_beta   90.00
_cell.angle_gamma   90.00
#
_symmetry.space_group_name_H-M   'P 1'
#
loop_
_entity.id
_entity.type
_entity.pdbx_description
1 polymer ?
#
loop_
_entity_poly.entity_id
_entity_poly.type
_entity_poly.pdbx_seq_one_letter_code
_entity_poly.pdbx_strand_id
1 'polypeptide(L)'
;MEISKAEMANAANAAAAASTSSTELRGGEILVKALQAENVKYIWGYPGGAVLHIYDAFFKQDTIQHVLVRHEQAAVHAADGYARATGDVGVALVTSGPGLTNAVTGIATA
;
A
#
# COMPACT_ATOMS: atom_id res chain seq x y z
N MET A 1 -12.19 48.37 17.37
CA MET A 1 -12.19 47.85 15.99
C MET A 1 -13.03 46.58 16.05
N GLU A 2 -14.34 46.69 15.80
CA GLU A 2 -15.25 45.56 15.89
C GLU A 2 -15.28 44.85 14.53
N ILE A 3 -14.96 43.56 14.54
CA ILE A 3 -14.99 42.70 13.36
C ILE A 3 -16.46 42.53 12.98
N SER A 4 -16.80 42.85 11.73
CA SER A 4 -18.16 42.79 11.23
C SER A 4 -18.71 41.37 11.31
N LYS A 5 -20.00 41.22 11.58
CA LYS A 5 -20.72 39.93 11.55
C LYS A 5 -20.55 39.20 10.21
N ALA A 6 -20.34 39.95 9.12
CA ALA A 6 -20.05 39.40 7.79
C ALA A 6 -18.62 38.84 7.68
N GLU A 7 -17.63 39.45 8.35
CA GLU A 7 -16.24 38.97 8.38
C GLU A 7 -16.12 37.69 9.21
N MET A 8 -16.84 37.61 10.34
CA MET A 8 -16.92 36.38 11.13
C MET A 8 -17.61 35.24 10.37
N ALA A 9 -18.65 35.53 9.60
CA ALA A 9 -19.34 34.53 8.77
C ALA A 9 -18.45 34.02 7.61
N ASN A 10 -17.69 34.91 6.97
CA ASN A 10 -16.73 34.52 5.91
C ASN A 10 -15.55 33.71 6.48
N ALA A 11 -15.04 34.07 7.66
CA ALA A 11 -13.98 33.30 8.32
C ALA A 11 -14.47 31.89 8.70
N ALA A 12 -15.70 31.76 9.18
CA ALA A 12 -16.32 30.47 9.48
C ALA A 12 -16.51 29.59 8.23
N ASN A 13 -16.96 30.18 7.11
CA ASN A 13 -17.09 29.47 5.84
C ASN A 13 -15.74 29.06 5.23
N ALA A 14 -14.70 29.89 5.36
CA ALA A 14 -13.35 29.56 4.92
C ALA A 14 -12.73 28.42 5.74
N ALA A 15 -12.96 28.42 7.06
CA ALA A 15 -12.52 27.34 7.95
C ALA A 15 -13.28 26.03 7.69
N ALA A 16 -14.60 26.10 7.41
CA ALA A 16 -15.40 24.94 7.04
C ALA A 16 -14.96 24.35 5.69
N ALA A 17 -14.67 25.18 4.69
CA ALA A 17 -14.18 24.73 3.38
C ALA A 17 -12.78 24.07 3.46
N ALA A 18 -11.91 24.52 4.36
CA ALA A 18 -10.60 23.91 4.60
C ALA A 18 -10.70 22.51 5.26
N SER A 19 -11.77 22.27 6.04
CA SER A 19 -12.00 21.00 6.75
C SER A 19 -12.52 19.86 5.85
N THR A 20 -13.00 20.17 4.65
CA THR A 20 -13.54 19.22 3.65
C THR A 20 -12.58 18.95 2.49
N SER A 21 -11.26 19.10 2.70
CA SER A 21 -10.31 18.53 1.74
C SER A 21 -10.22 17.03 1.98
N SER A 22 -11.01 16.26 1.21
CA SER A 22 -10.75 14.83 1.06
C SER A 22 -9.30 14.68 0.63
N THR A 23 -8.44 14.14 1.50
CA THR A 23 -7.04 13.90 1.15
C THR A 23 -7.02 12.97 -0.06
N GLU A 24 -6.66 13.50 -1.23
CA GLU A 24 -6.53 12.69 -2.43
C GLU A 24 -5.36 11.73 -2.24
N LEU A 25 -5.67 10.43 -2.12
CA LEU A 25 -4.68 9.38 -1.97
C LEU A 25 -4.30 8.83 -3.35
N ARG A 26 -3.01 8.60 -3.56
CA ARG A 26 -2.54 7.86 -4.73
C ARG A 26 -2.91 6.39 -4.61
N GLY A 27 -3.04 5.69 -5.73
CA GLY A 27 -3.39 4.26 -5.75
C GLY A 27 -2.49 3.38 -4.89
N GLY A 28 -1.16 3.64 -4.87
CA GLY A 28 -0.23 2.92 -4.01
C GLY A 28 -0.48 3.14 -2.51
N GLU A 29 -0.88 4.35 -2.11
CA GLU A 29 -1.21 4.68 -0.72
C GLU A 29 -2.53 4.02 -0.30
N ILE A 30 -3.51 3.97 -1.20
CA ILE A 30 -4.77 3.26 -0.99
C ILE A 30 -4.49 1.76 -0.80
N LEU A 31 -3.65 1.16 -1.65
CA LEU A 31 -3.26 -0.25 -1.53
C LEU A 31 -2.59 -0.54 -0.19
N VAL A 32 -1.62 0.28 0.22
CA VAL A 32 -0.96 0.13 1.52
C VAL A 32 -1.95 0.21 2.68
N LYS A 33 -2.86 1.19 2.67
CA LYS A 33 -3.90 1.31 3.71
C LYS A 33 -4.84 0.10 3.74
N ALA A 34 -5.20 -0.44 2.58
CA ALA A 34 -6.02 -1.66 2.50
C ALA A 34 -5.29 -2.85 3.12
N LEU A 35 -4.01 -3.05 2.79
CA LEU A 35 -3.20 -4.14 3.38
C LEU A 35 -3.03 -3.98 4.90
N GLN A 36 -2.89 -2.74 5.38
CA GLN A 36 -2.85 -2.45 6.82
C GLN A 36 -4.17 -2.79 7.51
N ALA A 37 -5.31 -2.50 6.87
CA ALA A 37 -6.63 -2.85 7.41
C ALA A 37 -6.84 -4.38 7.51
N GLU A 38 -6.23 -5.13 6.59
CA GLU A 38 -6.18 -6.60 6.61
C GLU A 38 -5.10 -7.15 7.57
N ASN A 39 -4.47 -6.31 8.38
CA ASN A 39 -3.41 -6.67 9.34
C ASN A 39 -2.21 -7.39 8.71
N VAL A 40 -1.91 -7.12 7.44
CA VAL A 40 -0.71 -7.64 6.76
C VAL A 40 0.54 -7.12 7.47
N LYS A 41 1.48 -8.02 7.79
CA LYS A 41 2.74 -7.68 8.47
C LYS A 41 3.95 -7.74 7.54
N TYR A 42 3.90 -8.64 6.56
CA TYR A 42 5.02 -8.94 5.69
C TYR A 42 4.57 -8.96 4.23
N ILE A 43 5.43 -8.46 3.35
CA ILE A 43 5.26 -8.57 1.91
C ILE A 43 6.57 -9.03 1.28
N TRP A 44 6.53 -10.14 0.54
CA TRP A 44 7.70 -10.65 -0.17
C TRP A 44 7.68 -10.11 -1.60
N GLY A 45 8.76 -9.50 -2.06
CA GLY A 45 8.71 -8.90 -3.38
C GLY A 45 10.05 -8.70 -4.05
N TYR A 46 9.98 -8.60 -5.38
CA TYR A 46 11.08 -8.20 -6.24
C TYR A 46 10.65 -6.93 -7.01
N PRO A 47 11.33 -5.80 -6.82
CA PRO A 47 10.90 -4.52 -7.39
C PRO A 47 11.13 -4.45 -8.90
N GLY A 48 10.31 -3.66 -9.58
CA GLY A 48 10.49 -3.33 -10.99
C GLY A 48 9.59 -2.18 -11.44
N GLY A 49 9.89 -1.60 -12.60
CA GLY A 49 9.37 -0.29 -13.04
C GLY A 49 7.86 -0.10 -12.90
N ALA A 50 7.05 -1.10 -13.30
CA ALA A 50 5.60 -0.97 -13.31
C ALA A 50 4.96 -0.85 -11.92
N VAL A 51 5.64 -1.27 -10.85
CA VAL A 51 5.12 -1.25 -9.47
C VAL A 51 5.89 -0.30 -8.57
N LEU A 52 6.80 0.54 -9.09
CA LEU A 52 7.62 1.45 -8.27
C LEU A 52 6.78 2.41 -7.41
N HIS A 53 5.67 2.92 -7.95
CA HIS A 53 4.77 3.80 -7.21
C HIS A 53 4.10 3.12 -5.98
N ILE A 54 4.02 1.78 -5.98
CA ILE A 54 3.58 0.99 -4.81
C ILE A 54 4.73 0.88 -3.81
N TYR A 55 5.95 0.59 -4.28
CA TYR A 55 7.15 0.57 -3.44
C TYR A 55 7.41 1.92 -2.76
N ASP A 56 7.19 3.04 -3.47
CA ASP A 56 7.29 4.39 -2.91
C ASP A 56 6.29 4.61 -1.76
N ALA A 57 5.09 4.03 -1.84
CA ALA A 57 4.09 4.11 -0.78
C ALA A 57 4.48 3.23 0.42
N PHE A 58 4.99 2.02 0.17
CA PHE A 58 5.52 1.15 1.23
C PHE A 58 6.71 1.75 1.98
N PHE A 59 7.54 2.54 1.31
CA PHE A 59 8.68 3.20 1.95
C PHE A 59 8.25 4.34 2.90
N LYS A 60 7.01 4.83 2.79
CA LYS A 60 6.46 5.93 3.60
C LYS A 60 5.65 5.45 4.83
N GLN A 61 5.73 4.18 5.17
CA GLN A 61 5.00 3.58 6.28
C GLN A 61 5.92 2.61 7.04
N ASP A 62 5.59 2.34 8.30
CA ASP A 62 6.44 1.56 9.22
C ASP A 62 5.77 0.27 9.74
N THR A 63 4.58 -0.09 9.24
CA THR A 63 3.78 -1.20 9.79
C THR A 63 3.90 -2.51 9.00
N ILE A 64 4.13 -2.44 7.69
CA ILE A 64 4.34 -3.58 6.80
C ILE A 64 5.82 -3.66 6.45
N GLN A 65 6.44 -4.80 6.73
CA GLN A 65 7.83 -5.05 6.40
C GLN A 65 7.95 -5.66 4.99
N HIS A 66 8.68 -4.98 4.10
CA HIS A 66 9.09 -5.56 2.82
C HIS A 66 10.27 -6.52 3.00
N VAL A 67 10.13 -7.71 2.43
CA VAL A 67 11.18 -8.74 2.37
C VAL A 67 11.60 -8.88 0.92
N LEU A 68 12.79 -8.34 0.61
CA LEU A 68 13.38 -8.45 -0.72
C LEU A 68 13.81 -9.89 -0.99
N VAL A 69 13.17 -10.51 -1.97
CA VAL A 69 13.60 -11.82 -2.49
C VAL A 69 14.63 -11.66 -3.61
N ARG A 70 15.17 -12.79 -4.11
CA ARG A 70 16.10 -12.80 -5.24
C ARG A 70 15.51 -13.34 -6.54
N HIS A 71 14.26 -13.79 -6.51
CA HIS A 71 13.50 -14.27 -7.67
C HIS A 71 12.00 -14.21 -7.35
N GLU A 72 11.15 -13.84 -8.30
CA GLU A 72 9.70 -13.66 -8.08
C GLU A 72 9.00 -14.96 -7.67
N GLN A 73 9.45 -16.10 -8.20
CA GLN A 73 8.99 -17.41 -7.72
C GLN A 73 9.19 -17.57 -6.21
N ALA A 74 10.32 -17.13 -5.68
CA ALA A 74 10.58 -17.19 -4.24
C ALA A 74 9.66 -16.25 -3.45
N ALA A 75 9.21 -15.13 -4.03
CA ALA A 75 8.25 -14.24 -3.38
C ALA A 75 6.94 -14.99 -3.08
N VAL A 76 6.39 -15.68 -4.09
CA VAL A 76 5.12 -16.39 -3.95
C VAL A 76 5.25 -17.60 -3.03
N HIS A 77 6.33 -18.40 -3.16
CA HIS A 77 6.54 -19.54 -2.28
C HIS A 77 6.75 -19.12 -0.82
N ALA A 78 7.41 -17.98 -0.56
CA ALA A 78 7.57 -17.47 0.79
C ALA A 78 6.24 -16.97 1.37
N ALA A 79 5.43 -16.28 0.57
CA ALA A 79 4.08 -15.86 0.96
C ALA A 79 3.17 -17.06 1.26
N ASP A 80 3.16 -18.07 0.40
CA ASP A 80 2.41 -19.33 0.62
C ASP A 80 2.89 -20.06 1.88
N GLY A 81 4.20 -20.23 2.05
CA GLY A 81 4.78 -20.86 3.23
C GLY A 81 4.44 -20.13 4.53
N TYR A 82 4.47 -18.78 4.52
CA TYR A 82 4.03 -17.97 5.66
C TYR A 82 2.55 -18.23 5.98
N ALA A 83 1.68 -18.18 4.97
CA ALA A 83 0.24 -18.37 5.16
C ALA A 83 -0.08 -19.75 5.75
N ARG A 84 0.56 -20.82 5.25
CA ARG A 84 0.38 -22.18 5.78
C ARG A 84 0.91 -22.33 7.20
N ALA A 85 2.00 -21.65 7.56
CA ALA A 85 2.65 -21.78 8.86
C ALA A 85 1.93 -21.00 9.97
N THR A 86 1.30 -19.86 9.65
CA THR A 86 0.70 -18.95 10.64
C THR A 86 -0.82 -18.95 10.62
N GLY A 87 -1.44 -19.27 9.49
CA GLY A 87 -2.86 -19.04 9.23
C GLY A 87 -3.19 -17.58 8.86
N ASP A 88 -2.21 -16.68 8.80
CA ASP A 88 -2.37 -15.29 8.36
C ASP A 88 -2.28 -15.19 6.83
N VAL A 89 -2.66 -14.04 6.25
CA VAL A 89 -2.53 -13.80 4.80
C VAL A 89 -1.06 -13.60 4.39
N GLY A 90 -0.60 -14.38 3.42
CA GLY A 90 0.68 -14.18 2.74
C GLY A 90 0.55 -13.27 1.52
N VAL A 91 1.42 -12.26 1.38
CA VAL A 91 1.35 -11.27 0.28
C VAL A 91 2.65 -11.25 -0.53
N ALA A 92 2.54 -11.47 -1.84
CA ALA A 92 3.65 -11.34 -2.79
C ALA A 92 3.46 -10.11 -3.69
N LEU A 93 4.52 -9.33 -3.90
CA LEU A 93 4.53 -8.15 -4.80
C LEU A 93 5.59 -8.30 -5.90
N VAL A 94 5.13 -8.45 -7.12
CA VAL A 94 5.97 -8.62 -8.32
C VAL A 94 5.58 -7.62 -9.40
N THR A 95 6.51 -7.29 -10.30
CA THR A 95 6.29 -6.34 -11.39
C THR A 95 5.65 -7.01 -12.62
N SER A 96 5.31 -6.22 -13.65
CA SER A 96 4.77 -6.74 -14.91
C SER A 96 5.81 -7.51 -15.74
N GLY A 97 5.36 -8.14 -16.84
CA GLY A 97 6.25 -8.86 -17.75
C GLY A 97 6.93 -10.07 -17.08
N PRO A 98 8.27 -10.16 -17.09
CA PRO A 98 8.98 -11.31 -16.54
C PRO A 98 8.69 -11.52 -15.05
N GLY A 99 8.42 -10.46 -14.28
CA GLY A 99 8.14 -10.59 -12.86
C GLY A 99 6.88 -11.42 -12.57
N LEU A 100 5.81 -11.16 -13.31
CA LEU A 100 4.57 -11.93 -13.20
C LEU A 100 4.74 -13.35 -13.76
N THR A 101 5.40 -13.53 -14.91
CA THR A 101 5.57 -14.88 -15.48
C THR A 101 6.45 -15.78 -14.62
N ASN A 102 7.46 -15.23 -13.95
CA ASN A 102 8.28 -15.95 -12.97
C ASN A 102 7.49 -16.37 -11.72
N ALA A 103 6.41 -15.66 -11.39
CA ALA A 103 5.55 -15.95 -10.25
C ALA A 103 4.56 -17.10 -10.51
N VAL A 104 4.28 -17.43 -11.78
CA VAL A 104 3.21 -18.38 -12.18
C VAL A 104 3.33 -19.74 -11.51
N THR A 105 4.53 -20.33 -11.45
CA THR A 105 4.74 -21.62 -10.79
C THR A 105 4.37 -21.58 -9.30
N GLY A 106 4.72 -20.48 -8.61
CA GLY A 106 4.35 -20.29 -7.22
C GLY A 106 2.85 -20.12 -7.03
N ILE A 107 2.19 -19.38 -7.93
CA ILE A 107 0.74 -19.18 -7.91
C ILE A 107 0.02 -20.53 -8.12
N ALA A 108 0.49 -21.37 -9.04
CA ALA A 108 -0.08 -22.68 -9.28
C ALA A 108 0.17 -23.69 -8.14
N THR A 109 1.12 -23.41 -7.25
CA THR A 109 1.44 -24.27 -6.10
C THR A 109 0.58 -23.95 -4.87
N ALA A 110 0.21 -22.68 -4.68
CA ALA A 110 -0.51 -22.19 -3.50
C ALA A 110 -1.96 -22.74 -3.43
#